data_AF-C5LX61-F1
#
_entry.id   AF-C5LX61-F1
#
_cell.length_a   1.000
_cell.length_b   1.000
_cell.length_c   1.000
_cell.angle_alpha   90.00
_cell.angle_beta   90.00
_cell.angle_gamma   90.00
#
_symmetry.space_group_name_H-M   'P 1'
#
loop_
_entity.id
_entity.type
_entity.pdbx_description
1 polymer ?
#
loop_
_entity_poly.entity_id
_entity_poly.type
_entity_poly.pdbx_seq_one_letter_code
_entity_poly.pdbx_strand_id
1 'polypeptide(L)'
;MQGKFTQARRGNHDDGAHPPIHPVQLAGPGSQTPLQGEQWRVYELITRHFLACVAPDAIGAESKIEVTVGDEMFHATGLTVVEENWLEVYPYVKWKGTTELPPVALYQRVRVAELMMTSGMTEPPELLSEAELIDLMDKNHIGTDATMHEHIATIENRGYASRTPGGRFNPSDLGVALVQGFGAFQNLNGRDGDFRLHLAAPRLRAQMEADMALVARGEKTKVAMVAACLAMMRQIYVMVSEGPQPIDREIRRLEVEQQQFL
;
A
#
# COMPACT_ATOMS: atom_id res chain seq x y z
N MET A 1 -16.30 -1.06 28.77
CA MET A 1 -16.27 0.29 28.14
C MET A 1 -17.51 1.15 28.47
N GLN A 2 -17.84 1.41 29.75
CA GLN A 2 -18.93 2.35 30.09
C GLN A 2 -18.41 3.80 30.03
N GLY A 3 -18.90 4.57 29.06
CA GLY A 3 -18.76 6.05 29.05
C GLY A 3 -17.41 6.63 28.62
N LYS A 4 -16.47 5.83 28.12
CA LYS A 4 -15.13 6.31 27.70
C LYS A 4 -15.01 6.63 26.20
N PHE A 5 -16.11 6.82 25.47
CA PHE A 5 -16.02 7.18 24.06
C PHE A 5 -15.53 8.62 23.89
N THR A 6 -14.55 8.80 23.02
CA THR A 6 -13.92 10.08 22.71
C THR A 6 -14.30 10.56 21.32
N GLN A 7 -14.02 11.82 21.03
CA GLN A 7 -14.12 12.33 19.67
C GLN A 7 -13.10 11.60 18.78
N ALA A 8 -13.57 11.10 17.62
CA ALA A 8 -12.71 10.40 16.68
C ALA A 8 -11.53 11.28 16.24
N ARG A 9 -10.36 10.63 16.06
CA ARG A 9 -9.15 11.30 15.58
C ARG A 9 -9.41 11.90 14.18
N ARG A 10 -9.10 13.18 13.99
CA ARG A 10 -9.25 13.85 12.70
C ARG A 10 -8.26 13.26 11.68
N GLY A 11 -8.78 12.89 10.51
CA GLY A 11 -7.96 12.56 9.34
C GLY A 11 -7.47 13.81 8.61
N ASN A 12 -6.67 13.59 7.56
CA ASN A 12 -6.10 14.66 6.73
C ASN A 12 -6.87 14.92 5.43
N HIS A 13 -7.92 14.14 5.15
CA HIS A 13 -8.68 14.17 3.90
C HIS A 13 -10.18 14.30 4.19
N ASP A 14 -10.85 15.12 3.38
CA ASP A 14 -12.31 15.31 3.35
C ASP A 14 -12.70 15.52 1.89
N ASP A 15 -13.49 14.61 1.34
CA ASP A 15 -13.96 14.69 -0.06
C ASP A 15 -15.16 15.66 -0.21
N GLY A 16 -15.74 16.12 0.91
CA GLY A 16 -16.92 16.98 0.94
C GLY A 16 -18.20 16.30 0.43
N ALA A 17 -18.18 14.99 0.20
CA ALA A 17 -19.26 14.22 -0.39
C ALA A 17 -19.81 13.18 0.58
N HIS A 18 -18.93 12.40 1.22
CA HIS A 18 -19.31 11.27 2.04
C HIS A 18 -18.58 11.26 3.39
N PRO A 19 -19.27 10.90 4.50
CA PRO A 19 -18.57 10.61 5.74
C PRO A 19 -17.73 9.33 5.58
N PRO A 20 -16.73 9.10 6.47
CA PRO A 20 -16.01 7.83 6.51
C PRO A 20 -16.97 6.63 6.57
N ILE A 21 -16.57 5.47 6.03
CA ILE A 21 -17.38 4.24 6.09
C ILE A 21 -17.63 3.87 7.55
N HIS A 22 -18.90 3.85 7.97
CA HIS A 22 -19.32 3.57 9.34
C HIS A 22 -20.64 2.81 9.38
N PRO A 23 -20.90 2.02 10.45
CA PRO A 23 -22.17 1.32 10.59
C PRO A 23 -23.32 2.32 10.84
N VAL A 24 -24.38 2.21 10.04
CA VAL A 24 -25.60 3.05 10.16
C VAL A 24 -26.78 2.32 10.80
N GLN A 25 -26.74 0.99 10.82
CA GLN A 25 -27.78 0.13 11.39
C GLN A 25 -27.14 -1.10 12.03
N LEU A 26 -27.71 -1.55 13.15
CA LEU A 26 -27.31 -2.79 13.78
C LEU A 26 -27.70 -3.99 12.89
N ALA A 27 -26.70 -4.77 12.47
CA ALA A 27 -26.89 -5.90 11.56
C ALA A 27 -26.27 -7.23 12.08
N GLY A 28 -25.99 -7.31 13.38
CA GLY A 28 -25.43 -8.51 14.01
C GLY A 28 -26.45 -9.52 14.53
N PRO A 29 -26.00 -10.60 15.18
CA PRO A 29 -26.87 -11.58 15.81
C PRO A 29 -27.89 -10.90 16.74
N GLY A 30 -29.18 -11.19 16.54
CA GLY A 30 -30.28 -10.55 17.29
C GLY A 30 -30.79 -9.23 16.71
N SER A 31 -30.24 -8.75 15.59
CA SER A 31 -30.82 -7.64 14.83
C SER A 31 -32.03 -8.08 13.98
N GLN A 32 -32.79 -7.11 13.45
CA GLN A 32 -33.91 -7.38 12.55
C GLN A 32 -33.48 -8.02 11.22
N THR A 33 -32.25 -7.75 10.77
CA THR A 33 -31.67 -8.23 9.51
C THR A 33 -30.24 -8.72 9.75
N PRO A 34 -30.05 -9.90 10.38
CA PRO A 34 -28.73 -10.39 10.72
C PRO A 34 -27.95 -10.82 9.47
N LEU A 35 -26.75 -10.27 9.30
CA LEU A 35 -25.84 -10.65 8.21
C LEU A 35 -25.13 -11.98 8.53
N GLN A 36 -24.71 -12.70 7.49
CA GLN A 36 -24.02 -13.99 7.59
C GLN A 36 -22.83 -14.07 6.61
N GLY A 37 -21.92 -15.02 6.84
CA GLY A 37 -20.78 -15.27 5.95
C GLY A 37 -19.91 -14.04 5.73
N GLU A 38 -19.51 -13.78 4.48
CA GLU A 38 -18.65 -12.63 4.13
C GLU A 38 -19.30 -11.28 4.44
N GLN A 39 -20.64 -11.16 4.31
CA GLN A 39 -21.36 -9.93 4.66
C GLN A 39 -21.19 -9.59 6.15
N TRP A 40 -21.29 -10.60 7.01
CA TRP A 40 -21.02 -10.45 8.44
C TRP A 40 -19.57 -10.07 8.71
N ARG A 41 -18.60 -10.74 8.06
CA ARG A 41 -17.16 -10.48 8.27
C ARG A 41 -16.79 -9.04 7.94
N VAL A 42 -17.29 -8.51 6.83
CA VAL A 42 -17.06 -7.10 6.43
C VAL A 42 -17.76 -6.15 7.39
N TYR A 43 -19.02 -6.40 7.73
CA TYR A 43 -19.77 -5.57 8.69
C TYR A 43 -19.11 -5.54 10.07
N GLU A 44 -18.66 -6.69 10.58
CA GLU A 44 -17.97 -6.81 11.87
C GLU A 44 -16.67 -6.01 11.86
N LEU A 45 -15.87 -6.12 10.79
CA LEU A 45 -14.64 -5.35 10.62
C LEU A 45 -14.90 -3.84 10.66
N ILE A 46 -15.85 -3.35 9.85
CA ILE A 46 -16.24 -1.93 9.79
C ILE A 46 -16.73 -1.46 11.16
N THR A 47 -17.58 -2.24 11.81
CA THR A 47 -18.16 -1.87 13.11
C THR A 47 -17.11 -1.81 14.20
N ARG A 48 -16.21 -2.81 14.26
CA ARG A 48 -15.10 -2.81 15.23
C ARG A 48 -14.13 -1.67 14.96
N HIS A 49 -13.83 -1.37 13.70
CA HIS A 49 -12.98 -0.24 13.32
C HIS A 49 -13.58 1.07 13.80
N PHE A 50 -14.87 1.30 13.51
CA PHE A 50 -15.59 2.49 13.96
C PHE A 50 -15.55 2.64 15.48
N LEU A 51 -15.82 1.56 16.23
CA LEU A 51 -15.77 1.58 17.70
C LEU A 51 -14.36 1.84 18.23
N ALA A 52 -13.32 1.33 17.56
CA ALA A 52 -11.94 1.62 17.90
C ALA A 52 -11.58 3.10 17.67
N CYS A 53 -12.07 3.73 16.60
CA CYS A 53 -11.82 5.15 16.30
C CYS A 53 -12.38 6.10 17.36
N VAL A 54 -13.42 5.70 18.08
CA VAL A 54 -14.03 6.48 19.17
C VAL A 54 -13.64 5.96 20.55
N ALA A 55 -12.76 4.97 20.64
CA ALA A 55 -12.21 4.49 21.89
C ALA A 55 -10.91 5.26 22.24
N PRO A 56 -10.50 5.29 23.52
CA PRO A 56 -9.21 5.86 23.90
C PRO A 56 -8.03 5.11 23.28
N ASP A 57 -6.90 5.80 23.13
CA ASP A 57 -5.64 5.18 22.71
C ASP A 57 -5.18 4.13 23.75
N ALA A 58 -4.59 3.03 23.28
CA ALA A 58 -3.94 2.06 24.17
C ALA A 58 -2.74 2.73 24.86
N ILE A 59 -2.54 2.43 26.14
CA ILE A 59 -1.46 2.99 26.95
C ILE A 59 -0.46 1.87 27.25
N GLY A 60 0.82 2.13 27.04
CA GLY A 60 1.89 1.19 27.31
C GLY A 60 3.08 1.88 27.97
N ALA A 61 3.91 1.08 28.63
CA ALA A 61 5.14 1.51 29.27
C ALA A 61 6.33 0.84 28.56
N GLU A 62 7.16 1.65 27.92
CA GLU A 62 8.43 1.19 27.34
C GLU A 62 9.57 1.39 28.34
N SER A 63 10.35 0.33 28.58
CA SER A 63 11.56 0.33 29.38
C SER A 63 12.76 0.08 28.48
N LYS A 64 13.83 0.85 28.64
CA LYS A 64 15.09 0.65 27.93
C LYS A 64 16.23 0.52 28.94
N ILE A 65 17.01 -0.55 28.84
CA ILE A 65 18.23 -0.75 29.61
C ILE A 65 19.41 -0.67 28.64
N GLU A 66 20.38 0.19 28.94
CA GLU A 66 21.65 0.29 28.22
C GLU A 66 22.78 -0.27 29.08
N VAL A 67 23.63 -1.09 28.48
CA VAL A 67 24.76 -1.75 29.14
C VAL A 67 26.02 -1.54 28.33
N THR A 68 27.08 -1.09 28.99
CA THR A 68 28.41 -1.00 28.40
C THR A 68 29.22 -2.24 28.73
N VAL A 69 29.79 -2.89 27.71
CA VAL A 69 30.67 -4.04 27.85
C VAL A 69 31.98 -3.74 27.11
N GLY A 70 33.05 -3.47 27.87
CA GLY A 70 34.28 -2.92 27.29
C GLY A 70 34.01 -1.52 26.74
N ASP A 71 34.29 -1.32 25.45
CA ASP A 71 34.06 -0.05 24.74
C ASP A 71 32.74 -0.05 23.92
N GLU A 72 31.97 -1.15 23.97
CA GLU A 72 30.76 -1.34 23.17
C GLU A 72 29.50 -1.11 24.01
N MET A 73 28.44 -0.57 23.38
CA MET A 73 27.14 -0.32 24.00
C MET A 73 26.08 -1.27 23.45
N PHE A 74 25.37 -1.93 24.36
CA PHE A 74 24.23 -2.79 24.07
C PHE A 74 22.97 -2.21 24.69
N HIS A 75 21.81 -2.53 24.13
CA HIS A 75 20.54 -2.14 24.72
C HIS A 75 19.52 -3.28 24.67
N ALA A 76 18.59 -3.25 25.61
CA ALA A 76 17.39 -4.08 25.62
C ALA A 76 16.16 -3.19 25.81
N THR A 77 15.07 -3.50 25.12
CA THR A 77 13.81 -2.76 25.19
C THR A 77 12.67 -3.70 25.61
N GLY A 78 11.92 -3.32 26.65
CA GLY A 78 10.72 -3.97 27.15
C GLY A 78 9.51 -3.08 26.94
N LEU A 79 8.34 -3.67 26.68
CA LEU A 79 7.09 -2.96 26.49
C LEU A 79 5.99 -3.71 27.23
N THR A 80 5.31 -3.03 28.15
CA THR A 80 4.13 -3.57 28.85
C THR A 80 2.90 -2.78 28.45
N VAL A 81 1.83 -3.45 28.05
CA VAL A 81 0.53 -2.79 27.81
C VAL A 81 -0.12 -2.54 29.17
N VAL A 82 -0.35 -1.26 29.49
CA VAL A 82 -0.94 -0.81 30.76
C VAL A 82 -2.46 -0.72 30.64
N GLU A 83 -2.95 -0.19 29.53
CA GLU A 83 -4.37 -0.13 29.19
C GLU A 83 -4.59 -0.55 27.73
N GLU A 84 -5.41 -1.58 27.49
CA GLU A 84 -5.68 -2.08 26.14
C GLU A 84 -6.57 -1.11 25.33
N ASN A 85 -7.56 -0.49 25.98
CA ASN A 85 -8.49 0.48 25.39
C ASN A 85 -9.03 -0.01 24.02
N TRP A 86 -8.77 0.69 22.91
CA TRP A 86 -9.27 0.30 21.59
C TRP A 86 -8.86 -1.12 21.14
N LEU A 87 -7.77 -1.68 21.69
CA LEU A 87 -7.32 -3.05 21.38
C LEU A 87 -8.34 -4.10 21.82
N GLU A 88 -9.15 -3.84 22.86
CA GLU A 88 -10.19 -4.77 23.31
C GLU A 88 -11.27 -4.99 22.23
N VAL A 89 -11.59 -3.96 21.44
CA VAL A 89 -12.63 -4.01 20.41
C VAL A 89 -12.09 -4.37 19.02
N TYR A 90 -10.80 -4.12 18.76
CA TYR A 90 -10.16 -4.32 17.45
C TYR A 90 -9.07 -5.41 17.47
N PRO A 91 -9.45 -6.71 17.48
CA PRO A 91 -8.51 -7.82 17.65
C PRO A 91 -7.59 -8.07 16.43
N TYR A 92 -7.75 -7.30 15.35
CA TYR A 92 -6.98 -7.41 14.12
C TYR A 92 -5.57 -6.80 14.26
N VAL A 93 -5.36 -5.95 15.27
CA VAL A 93 -4.04 -5.43 15.63
C VAL A 93 -3.63 -6.01 16.96
N LYS A 94 -2.43 -6.59 17.02
CA LYS A 94 -1.87 -7.11 18.27
C LYS A 94 -0.72 -6.22 18.70
N TRP A 95 -0.95 -5.39 19.73
CA TRP A 95 0.13 -4.75 20.45
C TRP A 95 0.62 -5.70 21.54
N LYS A 96 1.42 -6.69 21.14
CA LYS A 96 2.04 -7.59 22.11
C LYS A 96 3.11 -6.81 22.86
N GLY A 97 2.97 -6.71 24.18
CA GLY A 97 4.11 -6.31 25.01
C GLY A 97 5.31 -7.23 24.73
N THR A 98 6.51 -6.66 24.70
CA THR A 98 7.73 -7.48 24.74
C THR A 98 7.96 -7.94 26.18
N THR A 99 8.96 -8.78 26.40
CA THR A 99 9.29 -9.25 27.75
C THR A 99 9.53 -8.08 28.70
N GLU A 100 8.89 -8.11 29.88
CA GLU A 100 9.22 -7.18 30.96
C GLU A 100 10.70 -7.28 31.29
N LEU A 101 11.39 -6.14 31.25
CA LEU A 101 12.80 -6.12 31.60
C LEU A 101 12.96 -6.28 33.12
N PRO A 102 13.99 -6.99 33.57
CA PRO A 102 14.27 -7.10 34.99
C PRO A 102 14.63 -5.72 35.57
N PRO A 103 14.26 -5.44 36.83
CA PRO A 103 14.65 -4.20 37.48
C PRO A 103 16.17 -4.15 37.65
N VAL A 104 16.78 -3.05 37.21
CA VAL A 104 18.21 -2.78 37.37
C VAL A 104 18.41 -1.35 37.87
N ALA A 105 19.38 -1.15 38.77
CA ALA A 105 19.75 0.18 39.22
C ALA A 105 20.74 0.84 38.25
N LEU A 106 20.75 2.18 38.21
CA LEU A 106 21.74 2.92 37.45
C LEU A 106 23.15 2.58 37.95
N TYR A 107 24.07 2.33 37.00
CA TYR A 107 25.45 1.90 37.27
C TYR A 107 25.59 0.53 37.96
N GLN A 108 24.52 -0.28 38.02
CA GLN A 108 24.62 -1.66 38.48
C GLN A 108 25.53 -2.47 37.57
N ARG A 109 26.51 -3.17 38.16
CA ARG A 109 27.33 -4.13 37.43
C ARG A 109 26.52 -5.39 37.19
N VAL A 110 26.45 -5.82 35.93
CA VAL A 110 25.82 -7.07 35.51
C VAL A 110 26.87 -8.06 35.05
N ARG A 111 26.63 -9.36 35.26
CA ARG A 111 27.50 -10.42 34.74
C ARG A 111 27.04 -10.74 33.32
N VAL A 112 27.97 -10.65 32.37
CA VAL A 112 27.74 -11.10 30.99
C VAL A 112 27.68 -12.64 30.99
N ALA A 113 26.54 -13.19 30.58
CA ALA A 113 26.34 -14.64 30.51
C ALA A 113 27.00 -15.24 29.26
N GLU A 114 26.82 -14.58 28.12
CA GLU A 114 27.33 -15.01 26.82
C GLU A 114 27.56 -13.79 25.91
N LEU A 115 28.57 -13.87 25.05
CA LEU A 115 28.80 -12.92 23.95
C LEU A 115 28.92 -13.71 22.65
N MET A 116 28.03 -13.44 21.71
CA MET A 116 27.99 -14.10 20.41
C MET A 116 28.13 -13.08 19.28
N MET A 117 28.87 -13.45 18.25
CA MET A 117 28.90 -12.74 16.98
C MET A 117 28.03 -13.51 15.99
N THR A 118 26.89 -12.92 15.61
CA THR A 118 25.98 -13.52 14.63
C THR A 118 26.29 -13.01 13.23
N SER A 119 26.06 -13.86 12.22
CA SER A 119 26.10 -13.46 10.81
C SER A 119 24.69 -13.50 10.24
N GLY A 120 24.31 -12.46 9.50
CA GLY A 120 23.05 -12.40 8.75
C GLY A 120 23.30 -11.98 7.31
N MET A 121 22.32 -12.25 6.44
CA MET A 121 22.28 -11.77 5.06
C MET A 121 20.97 -11.00 4.85
N THR A 122 20.99 -10.01 3.97
CA THR A 122 19.78 -9.31 3.55
C THR A 122 18.96 -10.19 2.63
N GLU A 123 17.65 -10.18 2.80
CA GLU A 123 16.72 -10.87 1.90
C GLU A 123 16.18 -9.91 0.84
N PRO A 124 15.87 -10.40 -0.37
CA PRO A 124 15.21 -9.59 -1.38
C PRO A 124 13.78 -9.23 -0.93
N PRO A 125 13.21 -8.13 -1.46
CA PRO A 125 11.83 -7.75 -1.15
C PRO A 125 10.84 -8.80 -1.64
N GLU A 126 9.73 -8.95 -0.92
CA GLU A 126 8.63 -9.80 -1.35
C GLU A 126 7.86 -9.18 -2.53
N LEU A 127 7.15 -10.03 -3.27
CA LEU A 127 6.18 -9.59 -4.28
C LEU A 127 5.05 -8.78 -3.65
N LEU A 128 4.45 -7.87 -4.39
CA LEU A 128 3.38 -7.01 -3.88
C LEU A 128 2.11 -7.81 -3.54
N SER A 129 1.56 -7.58 -2.36
CA SER A 129 0.18 -7.92 -2.04
C SER A 129 -0.79 -6.91 -2.66
N GLU A 130 -2.09 -7.22 -2.63
CA GLU A 130 -3.13 -6.29 -3.09
C GLU A 130 -3.18 -4.99 -2.30
N ALA A 131 -3.03 -5.06 -0.97
CA ALA A 131 -2.96 -3.88 -0.13
C ALA A 131 -1.75 -3.00 -0.48
N GLU A 132 -0.57 -3.60 -0.68
CA GLU A 132 0.63 -2.86 -1.06
C GLU A 132 0.51 -2.23 -2.46
N LEU A 133 -0.17 -2.90 -3.41
CA LEU A 133 -0.43 -2.35 -4.73
C LEU A 133 -1.43 -1.18 -4.67
N ILE A 134 -2.51 -1.31 -3.90
CA ILE A 134 -3.48 -0.23 -3.65
C ILE A 134 -2.77 0.98 -3.02
N ASP A 135 -1.93 0.75 -2.00
CA ASP A 135 -1.14 1.81 -1.36
C ASP A 135 -0.19 2.50 -2.36
N LEU A 136 0.43 1.74 -3.26
CA LEU A 136 1.27 2.31 -4.31
C LEU A 136 0.45 3.10 -5.34
N MET A 137 -0.73 2.63 -5.72
CA MET A 137 -1.63 3.35 -6.63
C MET A 137 -2.09 4.68 -6.01
N ASP A 138 -2.48 4.67 -4.73
CA ASP A 138 -2.86 5.87 -3.98
C ASP A 138 -1.70 6.87 -3.86
N LYS A 139 -0.53 6.42 -3.42
CA LYS A 139 0.70 7.24 -3.32
C LYS A 139 1.12 7.86 -4.66
N ASN A 140 0.77 7.22 -5.76
CA ASN A 140 1.06 7.70 -7.11
C ASN A 140 -0.14 8.38 -7.79
N HIS A 141 -1.25 8.55 -7.06
CA HIS A 141 -2.46 9.22 -7.51
C HIS A 141 -3.04 8.66 -8.82
N ILE A 142 -3.11 7.33 -8.92
CA ILE A 142 -3.78 6.64 -10.04
C ILE A 142 -4.88 5.71 -9.51
N GLY A 143 -5.94 5.53 -10.29
CA GLY A 143 -7.11 4.76 -9.85
C GLY A 143 -7.96 5.51 -8.81
N THR A 144 -7.95 6.85 -8.85
CA THR A 144 -8.83 7.71 -8.03
C THR A 144 -10.31 7.41 -8.27
N ASP A 145 -11.17 7.90 -7.37
CA ASP A 145 -12.62 7.68 -7.41
C ASP A 145 -13.02 6.20 -7.32
N ALA A 146 -12.37 5.47 -6.40
CA ALA A 146 -12.61 4.06 -6.12
C ALA A 146 -12.38 3.09 -7.31
N THR A 147 -11.59 3.46 -8.32
CA THR A 147 -11.38 2.64 -9.54
C THR A 147 -10.19 1.66 -9.46
N MET A 148 -9.41 1.66 -8.37
CA MET A 148 -8.20 0.81 -8.24
C MET A 148 -8.50 -0.69 -8.44
N HIS A 149 -9.59 -1.17 -7.84
CA HIS A 149 -9.99 -2.58 -7.93
C HIS A 149 -10.28 -3.03 -9.38
N GLU A 150 -10.85 -2.17 -10.22
CA GLU A 150 -11.13 -2.47 -11.63
C GLU A 150 -9.83 -2.61 -12.44
N HIS A 151 -8.84 -1.75 -12.18
CA HIS A 151 -7.54 -1.80 -12.83
C HIS A 151 -6.75 -3.06 -12.43
N ILE A 152 -6.79 -3.43 -11.16
CA ILE A 152 -6.19 -4.66 -10.65
C ILE A 152 -6.84 -5.89 -11.30
N ALA A 153 -8.18 -5.97 -11.30
CA ALA A 153 -8.89 -7.07 -11.95
C ALA A 153 -8.56 -7.18 -13.45
N THR A 154 -8.35 -6.05 -14.13
CA THR A 154 -8.02 -6.02 -15.56
C THR A 154 -6.68 -6.69 -15.86
N ILE A 155 -5.63 -6.43 -15.05
CA ILE A 155 -4.31 -7.03 -15.28
C ILE A 155 -4.30 -8.54 -15.00
N GLU A 156 -5.10 -9.01 -14.04
CA GLU A 156 -5.28 -10.43 -13.75
C GLU A 156 -6.05 -11.12 -14.87
N ASN A 157 -7.19 -10.55 -15.29
CA ASN A 157 -8.03 -11.09 -16.36
C ASN A 157 -7.31 -11.20 -17.71
N ARG A 158 -6.33 -10.31 -17.96
CA ARG A 158 -5.49 -10.35 -19.17
C ARG A 158 -4.27 -11.26 -19.05
N GLY A 159 -4.04 -11.90 -17.91
CA GLY A 159 -2.90 -12.80 -17.68
C GLY A 159 -1.55 -12.09 -17.60
N TYR A 160 -1.52 -10.78 -17.32
CA TYR A 160 -0.27 -10.04 -17.11
C TYR A 160 0.31 -10.25 -15.71
N ALA A 161 -0.56 -10.58 -14.75
CA ALA A 161 -0.17 -10.99 -13.42
C ALA A 161 -1.13 -12.10 -12.94
N SER A 162 -0.65 -12.93 -12.04
CA SER A 162 -1.45 -13.92 -11.33
C SER A 162 -1.13 -13.89 -9.84
N ARG A 163 -1.96 -14.51 -9.01
CA ARG A 163 -1.70 -14.61 -7.58
C ARG A 163 -0.89 -15.86 -7.28
N THR A 164 0.14 -15.68 -6.45
CA THR A 164 0.80 -16.81 -5.79
C THR A 164 -0.15 -17.49 -4.79
N PRO A 165 0.17 -18.69 -4.29
CA PRO A 165 -0.59 -19.31 -3.20
C PRO A 165 -0.72 -18.42 -1.95
N GLY A 166 0.23 -17.51 -1.74
CA GLY A 166 0.20 -16.51 -0.66
C GLY A 166 -0.60 -15.24 -0.99
N GLY A 167 -1.30 -15.18 -2.13
CA GLY A 167 -2.13 -14.04 -2.53
C GLY A 167 -1.36 -12.82 -3.05
N ARG A 168 -0.05 -12.94 -3.29
CA ARG A 168 0.81 -11.86 -3.83
C ARG A 168 0.82 -11.88 -5.36
N PHE A 169 1.01 -10.73 -6.00
CA PHE A 169 1.07 -10.62 -7.45
C PHE A 169 2.40 -11.12 -8.01
N ASN A 170 2.32 -12.16 -8.82
CA ASN A 170 3.41 -12.66 -9.64
C ASN A 170 3.19 -12.20 -11.09
N PRO A 171 4.04 -11.31 -11.65
CA PRO A 171 3.93 -10.91 -13.04
C PRO A 171 4.23 -12.09 -13.96
N SER A 172 3.51 -12.20 -15.08
CA SER A 172 3.85 -13.17 -16.12
C SER A 172 5.02 -12.67 -16.96
N ASP A 173 5.70 -13.57 -17.65
CA ASP A 173 6.77 -13.24 -18.61
C ASP A 173 6.32 -12.14 -19.58
N LEU A 174 5.11 -12.31 -20.15
CA LEU A 174 4.50 -11.32 -21.04
C LEU A 174 4.28 -9.98 -20.34
N GLY A 175 3.79 -9.98 -19.10
CA GLY A 175 3.61 -8.76 -18.31
C GLY A 175 4.94 -8.03 -18.09
N VAL A 176 6.00 -8.76 -17.73
CA VAL A 176 7.35 -8.21 -17.55
C VAL A 176 7.88 -7.62 -18.87
N ALA A 177 7.80 -8.35 -19.97
CA ALA A 177 8.29 -7.88 -21.27
C ALA A 177 7.54 -6.66 -21.77
N LEU A 178 6.21 -6.58 -21.57
CA LEU A 178 5.44 -5.39 -21.94
C LEU A 178 5.89 -4.16 -21.12
N VAL A 179 6.05 -4.31 -19.81
CA VAL A 179 6.52 -3.21 -18.94
C VAL A 179 7.94 -2.76 -19.33
N GLN A 180 8.85 -3.70 -19.59
CA GLN A 180 10.22 -3.38 -20.01
C GLN A 180 10.25 -2.74 -21.40
N GLY A 181 9.50 -3.28 -22.36
CA GLY A 181 9.39 -2.76 -23.72
C GLY A 181 8.81 -1.34 -23.76
N PHE A 182 7.71 -1.08 -23.06
CA PHE A 182 7.14 0.26 -22.93
C PHE A 182 8.04 1.19 -22.10
N GLY A 183 8.72 0.66 -21.10
CA GLY A 183 9.70 1.39 -20.28
C GLY A 183 10.96 1.81 -21.03
N ALA A 184 11.27 1.17 -22.15
CA ALA A 184 12.43 1.50 -22.98
C ALA A 184 12.24 2.75 -23.86
N PHE A 185 11.00 3.24 -24.05
CA PHE A 185 10.70 4.49 -24.79
C PHE A 185 11.08 5.76 -24.00
N GLN A 186 12.11 5.69 -23.16
CA GLN A 186 12.53 6.81 -22.32
C GLN A 186 12.98 8.00 -23.21
N ASN A 187 12.60 9.20 -22.78
CA ASN A 187 13.01 10.50 -23.35
C ASN A 187 12.19 10.98 -24.56
N LEU A 188 10.89 11.22 -24.35
CA LEU A 188 10.33 12.41 -25.00
C LEU A 188 10.93 13.63 -24.30
N ASN A 189 11.64 14.48 -25.05
CA ASN A 189 11.79 15.85 -24.60
C ASN A 189 10.41 16.50 -24.75
N GLY A 190 9.71 16.72 -23.63
CA GLY A 190 8.66 17.73 -23.62
C GLY A 190 9.25 19.03 -24.18
N ARG A 191 8.46 19.83 -24.90
CA ARG A 191 8.92 21.07 -25.56
C ARG A 191 9.68 22.03 -24.62
N ASP A 192 9.62 21.81 -23.31
CA ASP A 192 10.26 22.61 -22.26
C ASP A 192 11.26 21.84 -21.36
N GLY A 193 11.75 20.67 -21.77
CA GLY A 193 12.88 19.99 -21.11
C GLY A 193 12.62 19.33 -19.74
N ASP A 194 11.41 19.46 -19.17
CA ASP A 194 11.10 19.00 -17.80
C ASP A 194 10.36 17.65 -17.73
N PHE A 195 9.82 17.16 -18.85
CA PHE A 195 8.97 15.96 -18.85
C PHE A 195 9.63 14.76 -19.54
N ARG A 196 10.27 13.88 -18.78
CA ARG A 196 10.68 12.55 -19.26
C ARG A 196 9.46 11.61 -19.20
N LEU A 197 8.82 11.38 -20.35
CA LEU A 197 7.74 10.40 -20.43
C LEU A 197 8.32 8.98 -20.27
N HIS A 198 7.85 8.25 -19.26
CA HIS A 198 8.09 6.83 -19.05
C HIS A 198 6.74 6.13 -19.09
N LEU A 199 6.44 5.40 -20.17
CA LEU A 199 5.09 4.91 -20.45
C LEU A 199 4.56 3.91 -19.40
N ALA A 200 5.46 3.17 -18.75
CA ALA A 200 5.10 2.28 -17.65
C ALA A 200 5.06 2.97 -16.27
N ALA A 201 5.38 4.28 -16.19
CA ALA A 201 5.31 5.03 -14.94
C ALA A 201 3.91 5.68 -14.77
N PRO A 202 3.42 5.84 -13.54
CA PRO A 202 2.06 6.31 -13.28
C PRO A 202 1.83 7.79 -13.61
N ARG A 203 2.90 8.58 -13.80
CA ARG A 203 2.86 10.05 -13.89
C ARG A 203 1.85 10.60 -14.89
N LEU A 204 1.83 10.03 -16.11
CA LEU A 204 0.91 10.48 -17.15
C LEU A 204 -0.55 10.26 -16.72
N ARG A 205 -0.83 9.07 -16.17
CA ARG A 205 -2.18 8.73 -15.71
C ARG A 205 -2.60 9.60 -14.53
N ALA A 206 -1.70 9.84 -13.58
CA ALA A 206 -1.95 10.73 -12.45
C ALA A 206 -2.31 12.15 -12.90
N GLN A 207 -1.60 12.68 -13.90
CA GLN A 207 -1.93 13.98 -14.47
C GLN A 207 -3.30 14.00 -15.15
N MET A 208 -3.68 12.93 -15.84
CA MET A 208 -5.02 12.81 -16.45
C MET A 208 -6.13 12.78 -15.40
N GLU A 209 -5.93 12.05 -14.30
CA GLU A 209 -6.89 12.00 -13.20
C GLU A 209 -7.01 13.34 -12.47
N ALA A 210 -5.88 14.02 -12.23
CA ALA A 210 -5.89 15.39 -11.70
C ALA A 210 -6.64 16.37 -12.62
N ASP A 211 -6.46 16.24 -13.94
CA ASP A 211 -7.19 17.03 -14.94
C ASP A 211 -8.70 16.74 -14.93
N MET A 212 -9.10 15.48 -14.73
CA MET A 212 -10.52 15.11 -14.59
C MET A 212 -11.11 15.72 -13.31
N ALA A 213 -10.36 15.75 -12.21
CA ALA A 213 -10.78 16.40 -10.98
C ALA A 213 -10.99 17.92 -11.16
N LEU A 214 -10.13 18.59 -11.95
CA LEU A 214 -10.32 20.01 -12.32
C LEU A 214 -11.63 20.22 -13.10
N VAL A 215 -11.98 19.29 -13.99
CA VAL A 215 -13.25 19.34 -14.73
C VAL A 215 -14.44 19.17 -13.78
N ALA A 216 -14.36 18.23 -12.83
CA ALA A 216 -15.42 18.00 -11.84
C ALA A 216 -15.67 19.23 -10.95
N ARG A 217 -14.61 20.00 -10.61
CA ARG A 217 -14.73 21.26 -9.85
C ARG A 217 -15.11 22.48 -10.71
N GLY A 218 -15.22 22.33 -12.03
CA GLY A 218 -15.52 23.43 -12.94
C GLY A 218 -14.34 24.38 -13.24
N GLU A 219 -13.12 24.01 -12.84
CA GLU A 219 -11.89 24.78 -13.05
C GLU A 219 -11.29 24.57 -14.45
N LYS A 220 -11.65 23.48 -15.13
CA LYS A 220 -11.21 23.14 -16.49
C LYS A 220 -12.39 22.68 -17.34
N THR A 221 -12.44 23.07 -18.61
CA THR A 221 -13.51 22.58 -19.50
C THR A 221 -13.21 21.17 -19.99
N LYS A 222 -14.26 20.34 -20.11
CA LYS A 222 -14.16 18.99 -20.69
C LYS A 222 -13.50 19.01 -22.08
N VAL A 223 -13.87 19.98 -22.91
CA VAL A 223 -13.34 20.11 -24.28
C VAL A 223 -11.82 20.34 -24.26
N ALA A 224 -11.34 21.26 -23.42
CA ALA A 224 -9.90 21.54 -23.32
C ALA A 224 -9.12 20.33 -22.76
N MET A 225 -9.67 19.66 -21.74
CA MET A 225 -9.06 18.47 -21.15
C MET A 225 -8.95 17.31 -22.15
N VAL A 226 -10.05 17.00 -22.86
CA VAL A 226 -10.06 15.94 -23.88
C VAL A 226 -9.10 16.27 -25.03
N ALA A 227 -9.08 17.52 -25.51
CA ALA A 227 -8.17 17.93 -26.57
C ALA A 227 -6.70 17.76 -26.18
N ALA A 228 -6.32 18.15 -24.96
CA ALA A 228 -4.96 17.98 -24.45
C ALA A 228 -4.58 16.49 -24.31
N CYS A 229 -5.48 15.68 -23.76
CA CYS A 229 -5.29 14.24 -23.61
C CYS A 229 -5.10 13.55 -24.97
N LEU A 230 -5.97 13.83 -25.95
CA LEU A 230 -5.87 13.26 -27.30
C LEU A 230 -4.58 13.70 -28.02
N ALA A 231 -4.17 14.96 -27.87
CA ALA A 231 -2.93 15.44 -28.47
C ALA A 231 -1.72 14.67 -27.93
N MET A 232 -1.68 14.43 -26.62
CA MET A 232 -0.61 13.66 -25.98
C MET A 232 -0.65 12.18 -26.38
N MET A 233 -1.82 11.56 -26.37
CA MET A 233 -1.99 10.15 -26.77
C MET A 233 -1.62 9.92 -28.23
N ARG A 234 -1.93 10.87 -29.13
CA ARG A 234 -1.52 10.81 -30.53
C ARG A 234 0.01 10.84 -30.69
N GLN A 235 0.71 11.67 -29.91
CA GLN A 235 2.17 11.71 -29.93
C GLN A 235 2.77 10.39 -29.46
N ILE A 236 2.23 9.81 -28.38
CA ILE A 236 2.65 8.50 -27.87
C ILE A 236 2.42 7.42 -28.93
N TYR A 237 1.23 7.42 -29.56
CA TYR A 237 0.90 6.44 -30.59
C TYR A 237 1.87 6.48 -31.78
N VAL A 238 2.14 7.67 -32.34
CA VAL A 238 3.09 7.83 -33.45
C VAL A 238 4.48 7.34 -33.04
N MET A 239 4.93 7.69 -31.84
CA MET A 239 6.24 7.27 -31.34
C MET A 239 6.34 5.74 -31.19
N VAL A 240 5.31 5.08 -30.65
CA VAL A 240 5.32 3.62 -30.48
C VAL A 240 5.16 2.90 -31.82
N SER A 241 4.37 3.43 -32.74
CA SER A 241 4.08 2.78 -34.04
C SER A 241 5.18 2.97 -35.09
N GLU A 242 5.84 4.13 -35.10
CA GLU A 242 6.85 4.49 -36.11
C GLU A 242 8.29 4.46 -35.54
N GLY A 243 8.45 4.40 -34.22
CA GLY A 243 9.74 4.40 -33.55
C GLY A 243 10.44 3.03 -33.50
N PRO A 244 11.55 2.95 -32.74
CA PRO A 244 12.20 1.67 -32.46
C PRO A 244 11.19 0.67 -31.89
N GLN A 245 11.43 -0.62 -32.11
CA GLN A 245 10.56 -1.72 -31.64
C GLN A 245 11.18 -2.44 -30.42
N PRO A 246 11.34 -1.77 -29.25
CA PRO A 246 11.85 -2.44 -28.05
C PRO A 246 10.88 -3.51 -27.56
N ILE A 247 9.58 -3.37 -27.85
CA ILE A 247 8.56 -4.37 -27.53
C ILE A 247 8.85 -5.67 -28.29
N ASP A 248 9.08 -5.60 -29.61
CA ASP A 248 9.41 -6.78 -30.42
C ASP A 248 10.69 -7.47 -29.91
N ARG A 249 11.67 -6.68 -29.46
CA ARG A 249 12.91 -7.21 -28.88
C ARG A 249 12.65 -8.00 -27.60
N GLU A 250 11.90 -7.44 -26.66
CA GLU A 250 11.60 -8.12 -25.40
C GLU A 250 10.69 -9.35 -25.62
N ILE A 251 9.72 -9.29 -26.54
CA ILE A 251 8.88 -10.44 -26.88
C ILE A 251 9.73 -11.56 -27.51
N ARG A 252 10.59 -11.26 -28.48
CA ARG A 252 11.48 -12.27 -29.08
C ARG A 252 12.41 -12.91 -28.06
N ARG A 253 12.88 -12.13 -27.08
CA ARG A 253 13.70 -12.66 -25.99
C ARG A 253 12.94 -13.71 -25.17
N LEU A 254 11.68 -13.45 -24.83
CA LEU A 254 10.84 -14.44 -24.14
C LEU A 254 10.66 -15.72 -24.97
N GLU A 255 10.40 -15.60 -26.27
CA GLU A 255 10.22 -16.76 -27.15
C GLU A 255 11.47 -17.66 -27.18
N VAL A 256 12.67 -17.06 -27.19
CA VAL A 256 13.93 -17.80 -27.16
C VAL A 256 14.17 -18.45 -25.79
N GLU A 257 13.92 -17.74 -24.70
CA GLU A 257 14.05 -18.29 -23.34
C GLU A 257 13.11 -19.48 -23.15
N GLN A 258 11.85 -19.39 -23.59
CA GLN A 258 10.88 -20.50 -23.50
C GLN A 258 11.26 -21.72 -24.36
N GLN A 259 11.93 -21.51 -25.50
CA GLN A 259 12.42 -22.62 -26.35
C GLN A 259 13.64 -23.34 -25.76
N GLN A 260 14.39 -22.72 -24.85
CA GLN A 260 15.56 -23.34 -24.21
C GLN A 260 15.21 -24.27 -23.05
N PHE A 261 13.95 -24.23 -22.56
CA PHE A 261 13.45 -25.09 -21.48
C PHE A 261 12.55 -26.23 -21.98
N LEU A 262 12.49 -26.46 -23.31
CA LEU A 262 11.86 -27.61 -23.98
C LEU A 262 12.92 -28.56 -24.54
#